data_AF-A0A6C0F1T6-F1
#
_entry.id   AF-A0A6C0F1T6-F1
#
_cell.length_a   1.000
_cell.length_b   1.000
_cell.length_c   1.000
_cell.angle_alpha   90.00
_cell.angle_beta   90.00
_cell.angle_gamma   90.00
#
_symmetry.space_group_name_H-M   'P 1'
#
loop_
_entity.id
_entity.type
_entity.pdbx_description
1 polymer ?
#
loop_
_entity_poly.entity_id
_entity_poly.type
_entity_poly.pdbx_seq_one_letter_code
_entity_poly.pdbx_strand_id
1 'polypeptide(L)'
;MPILSTSDCHEMFALYTATRHQRFVAHCVDIFVSRMIDAVPLNIKELLMHTIRHAGSVNDMSVMLPNIFGEGDVITVEGQSWPIYEIIHHSNALNRIAAAIGDNIRVRPHEADENIWLCVEYYPVPLYEYNMEEEPESPVFHNPEDEYADMPPLEV
;
A
#
# COMPACT_ATOMS: atom_id res chain seq x y z
N MET A 1 42.85 28.34 -2.84
CA MET A 1 41.99 27.14 -2.73
C MET A 1 40.99 27.42 -1.64
N PRO A 2 39.67 27.26 -1.86
CA PRO A 2 38.73 27.39 -0.77
C PRO A 2 39.00 26.23 0.20
N ILE A 3 39.23 26.56 1.47
CA ILE A 3 39.39 25.59 2.55
C ILE A 3 37.98 25.30 3.05
N LEU A 4 37.53 24.04 2.96
CA LEU A 4 36.24 23.61 3.49
C LEU A 4 36.17 23.90 4.99
N SER A 5 35.06 24.48 5.44
CA SER A 5 34.85 24.72 6.85
C SER A 5 34.48 23.41 7.57
N THR A 6 34.66 23.38 8.88
CA THR A 6 34.25 22.24 9.71
C THR A 6 32.75 21.96 9.61
N SER A 7 31.93 22.98 9.30
CA SER A 7 30.49 22.84 9.07
C SER A 7 30.22 22.09 7.76
N ASP A 8 30.91 22.46 6.68
CA ASP A 8 30.78 21.80 5.37
C ASP A 8 31.17 20.32 5.45
N CYS A 9 32.24 20.01 6.18
CA CYS A 9 32.66 18.62 6.41
C CYS A 9 31.62 17.80 7.20
N HIS A 10 30.95 18.38 8.19
CA HIS A 10 29.88 17.71 8.93
C HIS A 10 28.63 17.50 8.06
N GLU A 11 28.24 18.50 7.27
CA GLU A 11 27.09 18.40 6.36
C GLU A 11 27.34 17.34 5.28
N MET A 12 28.55 17.32 4.68
CA MET A 12 28.95 16.29 3.74
C MET A 12 28.99 14.90 4.39
N PHE A 13 29.44 14.77 5.65
CA PHE A 13 29.44 13.50 6.38
C PHE A 13 28.01 13.04 6.72
N ALA A 14 27.12 13.95 7.10
CA ALA A 14 25.71 13.66 7.35
C ALA A 14 25.00 13.22 6.06
N LEU A 15 25.24 13.91 4.94
CA LEU A 15 24.75 13.52 3.62
C LEU A 15 25.30 12.17 3.16
N TYR A 16 26.59 11.93 3.38
CA TYR A 16 27.24 10.65 3.05
C TYR A 16 26.67 9.49 3.85
N THR A 17 26.49 9.68 5.16
CA THR A 17 25.92 8.64 6.04
C THR A 17 24.44 8.42 5.76
N ALA A 18 23.65 9.48 5.51
CA ALA A 18 22.25 9.37 5.10
C ALA A 18 22.10 8.63 3.76
N THR A 19 22.93 8.96 2.76
CA THR A 19 22.89 8.31 1.43
C THR A 19 23.30 6.84 1.53
N ARG A 20 24.34 6.53 2.32
CA ARG A 20 24.78 5.15 2.53
C ARG A 20 23.72 4.33 3.26
N HIS A 21 23.10 4.93 4.29
CA HIS A 21 22.01 4.31 5.03
C HIS A 21 20.79 4.04 4.14
N GLN A 22 20.38 5.01 3.32
CA GLN A 22 19.29 4.82 2.36
C GLN A 22 19.57 3.68 1.36
N ARG A 23 20.80 3.60 0.84
CA ARG A 23 21.20 2.48 -0.05
C ARG A 23 21.16 1.14 0.66
N PHE A 24 21.63 1.09 1.90
CA PHE A 24 21.56 -0.11 2.72
C PHE A 24 20.12 -0.54 2.96
N VAL A 25 19.24 0.37 3.38
CA VAL A 25 17.80 0.09 3.58
C VAL A 25 17.17 -0.38 2.28
N ALA A 26 17.42 0.28 1.15
CA ALA A 26 16.92 -0.13 -0.15
C ALA A 26 17.34 -1.57 -0.52
N HIS A 27 18.59 -1.92 -0.28
CA HIS A 27 19.09 -3.27 -0.57
C HIS A 27 18.46 -4.34 0.35
N CYS A 28 18.28 -4.03 1.64
CA CYS A 28 17.55 -4.91 2.56
C CYS A 28 16.10 -5.11 2.11
N VAL A 29 15.42 -4.03 1.69
CA VAL A 29 14.06 -4.07 1.14
C VAL A 29 14.01 -4.93 -0.13
N ASP A 30 14.98 -4.80 -1.04
CA ASP A 30 15.03 -5.60 -2.27
C ASP A 30 15.13 -7.11 -1.97
N ILE A 31 16.00 -7.49 -1.03
CA ILE A 31 16.18 -8.89 -0.62
C ILE A 31 14.89 -9.43 0.01
N PHE A 32 14.26 -8.65 0.89
CA PHE A 32 12.99 -9.01 1.51
C PHE A 32 11.89 -9.23 0.45
N VAL A 33 11.71 -8.25 -0.44
CA VAL A 33 10.69 -8.29 -1.50
C VAL A 33 10.91 -9.49 -2.43
N SER A 34 12.14 -9.74 -2.87
CA SER A 34 12.46 -10.89 -3.72
C SER A 34 12.05 -12.21 -3.06
N ARG A 35 12.45 -12.42 -1.80
CA ARG A 35 12.12 -13.65 -1.07
C ARG A 35 10.62 -13.83 -0.86
N MET A 36 9.91 -12.74 -0.58
CA MET A 36 8.46 -12.80 -0.43
C MET A 36 7.76 -13.13 -1.74
N ILE A 37 8.19 -12.54 -2.86
CA ILE A 37 7.65 -12.83 -4.19
C ILE A 37 7.88 -14.29 -4.56
N ASP A 38 9.09 -14.81 -4.32
CA ASP A 38 9.44 -16.22 -4.62
C ASP A 38 8.59 -17.23 -3.82
N ALA A 39 8.05 -16.81 -2.68
CA ALA A 39 7.19 -17.63 -1.83
C ALA A 39 5.70 -17.45 -2.10
N VAL A 40 5.30 -16.53 -2.99
CA VAL A 40 3.91 -16.40 -3.40
C VAL A 40 3.50 -17.69 -4.13
N PRO A 41 2.42 -18.37 -3.70
CA PRO A 41 1.95 -19.57 -4.38
C PRO A 41 1.62 -19.30 -5.85
N LEU A 42 2.02 -20.21 -6.76
CA LEU A 42 1.71 -20.08 -8.19
C LEU A 42 0.18 -20.04 -8.47
N ASN A 43 -0.61 -20.63 -7.58
CA ASN A 43 -2.08 -20.64 -7.63
C ASN A 43 -2.73 -19.52 -6.80
N ILE A 44 -2.00 -18.45 -6.43
CA ILE A 44 -2.53 -17.36 -5.60
C ILE A 44 -3.83 -16.76 -6.15
N LYS A 45 -3.96 -16.66 -7.48
CA LYS A 45 -5.19 -16.21 -8.15
C LYS A 45 -6.38 -17.12 -7.82
N GLU A 46 -6.19 -18.43 -7.92
CA GLU A 46 -7.25 -19.40 -7.65
C GLU A 46 -7.64 -19.40 -6.17
N LEU A 47 -6.63 -19.27 -5.29
CA LEU A 47 -6.84 -19.15 -3.85
C LEU A 47 -7.67 -17.90 -3.53
N LEU A 48 -7.28 -16.72 -4.02
CA LEU A 48 -8.01 -15.47 -3.82
C LEU A 48 -9.44 -15.55 -4.36
N MET A 49 -9.62 -16.08 -5.57
CA MET A 49 -10.95 -16.25 -6.16
C MET A 49 -11.83 -17.19 -5.33
N HIS A 50 -11.24 -18.25 -4.78
CA HIS A 50 -11.94 -19.17 -3.88
C HIS A 50 -12.33 -18.45 -2.58
N THR A 51 -11.42 -17.72 -1.92
CA THR A 51 -11.76 -16.99 -0.69
C THR A 51 -12.83 -15.94 -0.93
N ILE A 52 -12.76 -15.16 -2.01
CA ILE A 52 -13.78 -14.15 -2.34
C ILE A 52 -15.17 -14.78 -2.52
N ARG A 53 -15.28 -15.94 -3.17
CA ARG A 53 -16.56 -16.63 -3.40
C ARG A 53 -17.19 -17.20 -2.12
N HIS A 54 -16.37 -17.47 -1.11
CA HIS A 54 -16.81 -18.14 0.11
C HIS A 54 -16.73 -17.25 1.36
N ALA A 55 -16.26 -16.01 1.21
CA ALA A 55 -16.12 -15.04 2.28
C ALA A 55 -17.50 -14.56 2.78
N GLY A 56 -17.69 -14.60 4.10
CA GLY A 56 -18.85 -13.98 4.77
C GLY A 56 -18.65 -12.47 5.01
N SER A 57 -17.41 -12.00 5.00
CA SER A 57 -17.02 -10.60 5.19
C SER A 57 -15.77 -10.25 4.38
N VAL A 58 -15.52 -8.96 4.16
CA VAL A 58 -14.33 -8.46 3.43
C VAL A 58 -13.03 -8.90 4.12
N ASN A 59 -13.03 -9.05 5.44
CA ASN A 59 -11.86 -9.51 6.20
C ASN A 59 -11.50 -10.98 5.90
N ASP A 60 -12.47 -11.76 5.41
CA ASP A 60 -12.27 -13.16 5.04
C ASP A 60 -11.74 -13.32 3.60
N MET A 61 -11.64 -12.22 2.84
CA MET A 61 -11.13 -12.20 1.45
C MET A 61 -9.61 -12.04 1.40
N SER A 62 -8.90 -12.83 2.22
CA SER A 62 -7.44 -12.79 2.31
C SER A 62 -6.80 -14.16 2.14
N VAL A 63 -5.58 -14.18 1.63
CA VAL A 63 -4.73 -15.38 1.57
C VAL A 63 -3.47 -15.10 2.37
N MET A 64 -3.19 -15.96 3.34
CA MET A 64 -1.96 -15.91 4.14
C MET A 64 -0.80 -16.44 3.30
N LEU A 65 0.24 -15.64 3.16
CA LEU A 65 1.51 -16.11 2.61
C LEU A 65 2.22 -17.01 3.63
N PRO A 66 3.05 -17.96 3.16
CA PRO A 66 3.87 -18.76 4.05
C PRO A 66 4.75 -17.87 4.92
N ASN A 67 4.90 -18.25 6.19
CA ASN A 67 5.84 -17.58 7.07
C ASN A 67 7.27 -18.01 6.72
N ILE A 68 8.04 -17.10 6.12
CA ILE A 68 9.45 -17.29 5.78
C ILE A 68 10.36 -16.69 6.85
N PHE A 69 9.83 -15.78 7.67
CA PHE A 69 10.59 -14.88 8.52
C PHE A 69 9.98 -14.78 9.91
N GLY A 70 10.74 -15.12 10.94
CA GLY A 70 10.34 -14.93 12.34
C GLY A 70 10.37 -13.46 12.77
N GLU A 71 9.73 -13.15 13.90
CA GLU A 71 9.70 -11.79 14.49
C GLU A 71 11.12 -11.25 14.81
N GLY A 72 12.06 -12.15 15.14
CA GLY A 72 13.46 -11.80 15.42
C GLY A 72 14.40 -11.81 14.23
N ASP A 73 13.91 -12.09 13.02
CA ASP A 73 14.79 -12.24 11.87
C ASP A 73 15.31 -10.88 11.36
N VAL A 74 16.54 -10.91 10.87
CA VAL A 74 17.25 -9.74 10.35
C VAL A 74 17.79 -10.02 8.95
N ILE A 75 17.77 -8.99 8.10
CA ILE A 75 18.50 -9.02 6.82
C ILE A 75 19.85 -8.36 7.03
N THR A 76 20.91 -9.08 6.69
CA THR A 76 22.29 -8.59 6.83
C THR A 76 22.91 -8.32 5.46
N VAL A 77 23.37 -7.10 5.25
CA VAL A 77 24.04 -6.63 4.03
C VAL A 77 25.32 -5.90 4.44
N GLU A 78 26.46 -6.29 3.87
CA GLU A 78 27.77 -5.64 4.12
C GLU A 78 28.14 -5.50 5.62
N GLY A 79 27.71 -6.45 6.45
CA GLY A 79 27.99 -6.46 7.90
C GLY A 79 27.09 -5.54 8.72
N GLN A 80 26.08 -4.92 8.11
CA GLN A 80 25.00 -4.22 8.81
C GLN A 80 23.73 -5.08 8.77
N SER A 81 22.95 -5.06 9.85
CA SER A 81 21.73 -5.85 9.99
C SER A 81 20.53 -4.93 10.17
N TRP A 82 19.42 -5.27 9.52
CA TRP A 82 18.16 -4.56 9.62
C TRP A 82 17.04 -5.53 10.00
N PRO A 83 16.27 -5.27 11.08
CA PRO A 83 15.17 -6.13 11.50
C PRO A 83 14.07 -6.20 10.45
N ILE A 84 13.49 -7.38 10.26
CA ILE A 84 12.38 -7.56 9.31
C ILE A 84 11.15 -6.75 9.72
N TYR A 85 10.89 -6.64 11.02
CA TYR A 85 9.90 -5.73 11.57
C TYR A 85 10.05 -4.30 11.00
N GLU A 86 11.26 -3.75 11.02
CA GLU A 86 11.53 -2.41 10.49
C GLU A 86 11.31 -2.33 8.97
N ILE A 87 11.57 -3.40 8.21
CA ILE A 87 11.25 -3.45 6.78
C ILE A 87 9.74 -3.40 6.56
N ILE A 88 8.97 -4.15 7.34
CA ILE A 88 7.52 -4.26 7.19
C ILE A 88 6.82 -2.94 7.54
N HIS A 89 7.24 -2.28 8.63
CA HIS A 89 6.53 -1.12 9.17
C HIS A 89 7.10 0.24 8.71
N HIS A 90 8.38 0.32 8.31
CA HIS A 90 9.04 1.59 8.00
C HIS A 90 9.60 1.67 6.57
N SER A 91 9.16 0.80 5.66
CA SER A 91 9.54 0.85 4.25
C SER A 91 8.34 0.71 3.31
N ASN A 92 8.59 0.80 2.00
CA ASN A 92 7.59 0.54 0.96
C ASN A 92 7.54 -0.94 0.51
N ALA A 93 8.16 -1.86 1.24
CA ALA A 93 8.27 -3.28 0.87
C ALA A 93 6.90 -3.92 0.56
N LEU A 94 5.90 -3.72 1.43
CA LEU A 94 4.58 -4.32 1.25
C LEU A 94 3.89 -3.82 -0.02
N ASN A 95 4.02 -2.53 -0.35
CA ASN A 95 3.48 -1.95 -1.57
C ASN A 95 4.16 -2.53 -2.82
N ARG A 96 5.48 -2.80 -2.75
CA ARG A 96 6.22 -3.42 -3.85
C ARG A 96 5.81 -4.88 -4.06
N ILE A 97 5.58 -5.64 -2.99
CA ILE A 97 5.05 -7.01 -3.07
C ILE A 97 3.64 -6.98 -3.67
N ALA A 98 2.77 -6.10 -3.19
CA ALA A 98 1.41 -5.94 -3.73
C ALA A 98 1.43 -5.67 -5.24
N ALA A 99 2.24 -4.70 -5.69
CA ALA A 99 2.39 -4.36 -7.10
C ALA A 99 2.98 -5.50 -7.95
N ALA A 100 3.81 -6.36 -7.36
CA ALA A 100 4.35 -7.55 -8.04
C ALA A 100 3.31 -8.67 -8.19
N ILE A 101 2.33 -8.76 -7.27
CA ILE A 101 1.23 -9.74 -7.34
C ILE A 101 0.19 -9.29 -8.38
N GLY A 102 -0.20 -8.01 -8.36
CA GLY A 102 -1.10 -7.45 -9.36
C GLY A 102 -1.87 -6.21 -8.90
N ASP A 103 -2.69 -5.67 -9.81
CA ASP A 103 -3.53 -4.51 -9.55
C ASP A 103 -4.62 -4.83 -8.52
N ASN A 104 -5.04 -3.82 -7.76
CA ASN A 104 -6.07 -3.96 -6.72
C ASN A 104 -5.72 -5.00 -5.65
N ILE A 105 -4.42 -5.24 -5.43
CA ILE A 105 -3.92 -6.08 -4.34
C ILE A 105 -3.41 -5.19 -3.22
N ARG A 106 -3.70 -5.60 -1.99
CA ARG A 106 -3.11 -5.05 -0.79
C ARG A 106 -2.39 -6.16 -0.04
N VAL A 107 -1.20 -5.85 0.48
CA VAL A 107 -0.47 -6.74 1.39
C VAL A 107 -0.43 -6.11 2.76
N ARG A 108 -0.87 -6.83 3.79
CA ARG A 108 -0.87 -6.35 5.19
C ARG A 108 -0.11 -7.33 6.09
N PRO A 109 0.61 -6.83 7.12
CA PRO A 109 1.11 -7.70 8.16
C PRO A 109 -0.05 -8.19 9.02
N HIS A 110 0.01 -9.45 9.42
CA HIS A 110 -0.83 -10.07 10.42
C HIS A 110 0.08 -10.62 11.51
N GLU A 111 -0.08 -10.08 12.71
CA GLU A 111 0.74 -10.41 13.87
C GLU A 111 -0.08 -11.29 14.82
N ALA A 112 0.39 -12.52 15.06
CA ALA A 112 -0.16 -13.39 16.08
C ALA A 112 0.94 -14.28 16.66
N ASP A 113 0.87 -14.60 17.96
CA ASP A 113 1.76 -15.56 18.62
C ASP A 113 3.25 -15.42 18.26
N GLU A 114 3.81 -14.19 18.38
CA GLU A 114 5.23 -13.87 18.11
C GLU A 114 5.69 -14.13 16.65
N ASN A 115 4.73 -14.16 15.73
CA ASN A 115 4.98 -14.38 14.31
C ASN A 115 4.31 -13.30 13.47
N ILE A 116 4.98 -12.92 12.38
CA ILE A 116 4.48 -11.96 11.41
C ILE A 116 4.21 -12.69 10.11
N TRP A 117 2.94 -12.78 9.72
CA TRP A 117 2.52 -13.25 8.41
C TRP A 117 2.15 -12.08 7.52
N LEU A 118 2.17 -12.30 6.21
CA LEU A 118 1.64 -11.34 5.25
C LEU A 118 0.31 -11.86 4.69
N CYS A 119 -0.75 -11.07 4.84
CA CYS A 119 -2.04 -11.27 4.19
C CYS A 119 -2.04 -10.60 2.83
N VAL A 120 -2.39 -11.33 1.79
CA VAL A 120 -2.71 -10.80 0.46
C VAL A 120 -4.22 -10.64 0.36
N GLU A 121 -4.67 -9.44 0.05
CA GLU A 121 -6.08 -9.07 -0.03
C GLU A 121 -6.40 -8.51 -1.41
N TYR A 122 -7.57 -8.87 -1.92
CA TYR A 122 -8.15 -8.16 -3.05
C TYR A 122 -8.87 -6.91 -2.53
N TYR A 123 -8.35 -5.74 -2.88
CA TYR A 123 -8.87 -4.44 -2.50
C TYR A 123 -9.20 -3.65 -3.77
N PRO A 124 -10.40 -3.83 -4.35
CA PRO A 124 -10.79 -3.09 -5.54
C PRO A 124 -10.81 -1.60 -5.21
N VAL A 125 -10.18 -0.78 -6.05
CA VAL A 125 -10.38 0.67 -6.00
C VAL A 125 -11.90 0.91 -6.08
N PRO A 126 -12.51 1.64 -5.13
CA PRO A 126 -13.92 1.99 -5.23
C PRO A 126 -14.13 2.68 -6.57
N LEU A 127 -15.03 2.15 -7.41
CA LEU A 127 -15.35 2.67 -8.75
C LEU A 127 -15.96 4.09 -8.75
N TYR A 128 -15.80 4.88 -7.68
CA TYR A 128 -16.22 6.27 -7.61
C TYR A 128 -15.27 7.25 -8.32
N GLU A 129 -14.08 6.81 -8.75
CA GLU A 129 -13.13 7.67 -9.49
C GLU A 129 -13.21 7.54 -11.02
N TYR A 130 -14.02 6.61 -11.55
CA TYR A 130 -14.33 6.50 -12.98
C TYR A 130 -15.63 7.25 -13.33
N ASN A 131 -15.76 8.50 -12.87
CA ASN A 131 -16.82 9.44 -13.28
C ASN A 131 -16.40 10.90 -12.98
N MET A 132 -15.16 11.27 -13.31
CA MET A 132 -14.66 12.66 -13.22
C MET A 132 -14.32 13.26 -14.59
N GLU A 133 -15.06 12.89 -15.64
CA GLU A 133 -15.12 13.63 -16.91
C GLU A 133 -16.54 14.08 -17.32
N GLU A 134 -17.56 13.83 -16.50
CA GLU A 134 -18.84 14.54 -16.61
C GLU A 134 -18.97 15.41 -15.36
N GLU A 135 -18.97 16.73 -15.57
CA GLU A 135 -19.36 17.68 -14.52
C GLU A 135 -20.66 17.18 -13.89
N PRO A 136 -20.79 17.09 -12.55
CA PRO A 136 -22.08 16.84 -11.96
C PRO A 136 -22.97 18.03 -12.34
N GLU A 137 -23.92 17.81 -13.26
CA GLU A 137 -25.07 18.69 -13.37
C GLU A 137 -25.61 18.83 -11.94
N SER A 138 -25.56 20.06 -11.44
CA SER A 138 -25.96 20.36 -10.07
C SER A 138 -27.31 19.70 -9.80
N PRO A 139 -27.51 19.02 -8.66
CA PRO A 139 -28.80 18.42 -8.38
C PRO A 139 -29.85 19.54 -8.46
N VAL A 140 -30.69 19.47 -9.49
CA VAL A 140 -31.85 20.35 -9.61
C VAL A 140 -32.75 19.94 -8.45
N PHE A 141 -32.65 20.67 -7.34
CA PHE A 141 -33.65 20.64 -6.30
C PHE A 141 -34.94 21.15 -6.94
N HIS A 142 -35.81 20.23 -7.37
CA HIS A 142 -37.20 20.58 -7.64
C HIS A 142 -37.83 20.94 -6.30
N ASN A 143 -37.88 22.24 -6.03
CA ASN A 143 -38.73 22.77 -4.99
C ASN A 143 -40.18 22.61 -5.48
N PRO A 144 -41.03 21.79 -4.84
CA PRO A 144 -42.40 21.58 -5.29
C PRO A 144 -43.28 22.84 -5.23
N GLU A 145 -42.77 23.94 -4.67
CA GLU A 145 -43.42 25.26 -4.68
C GLU A 145 -43.19 26.06 -5.97
N ASP A 146 -42.21 25.69 -6.80
CA ASP A 146 -41.94 26.40 -8.07
C ASP A 146 -42.85 25.94 -9.23
N GLU A 147 -43.63 24.86 -9.08
CA GLU A 147 -44.57 24.39 -10.11
C GLU A 147 -45.77 25.35 -10.36
N TYR A 148 -45.99 26.32 -9.47
CA TYR A 148 -47.09 27.29 -9.59
C TYR A 148 -46.62 28.71 -9.93
N ALA A 149 -45.32 28.95 -10.07
CA ALA A 149 -44.78 30.29 -10.33
C ALA A 149 -45.03 30.78 -11.77
N ASP A 150 -45.22 29.86 -12.72
CA ASP A 150 -45.39 30.17 -14.15
C ASP A 150 -46.83 29.96 -14.67
N MET A 151 -47.82 29.77 -13.79
CA MET A 151 -49.21 29.76 -14.24
C MET A 151 -49.63 31.18 -14.66
N PRO A 152 -50.07 31.39 -15.92
CA PRO A 152 -50.64 32.68 -16.31
C PRO A 152 -51.88 32.96 -15.44
N PRO A 153 -52.13 34.21 -15.05
CA PRO A 153 -53.30 34.55 -14.24
C PRO A 153 -54.58 34.14 -14.98
N LEU A 154 -55.49 33.48 -14.27
CA LEU A 154 -56.80 33.11 -14.79
C LEU A 154 -57.53 34.39 -15.21
N GLU A 155 -57.85 34.52 -16.49
CA GLU A 155 -58.69 35.60 -17.00
C GLU A 155 -60.09 35.51 -16.36
N VAL A 156 -60.60 36.68 -15.93
CA VAL A 156 -61.90 36.89 -15.27
C VAL A 156 -63.01 37.00 -16.30
#